data_AF-X0UJM9-F1
#
_entry.id   AF-X0UJM9-F1
#
_cell.length_a   1.000
_cell.length_b   1.000
_cell.length_c   1.000
_cell.angle_alpha   90.00
_cell.angle_beta   90.00
_cell.angle_gamma   90.00
#
_symmetry.space_group_name_H-M   'P 1'
#
loop_
_entity.id
_entity.type
_entity.pdbx_description
1 polymer ?
#
loop_
_entity_poly.entity_id
_entity_poly.type
_entity_poly.pdbx_seq_one_letter_code
_entity_poly.pdbx_strand_id
1 'polypeptide(L)'
;QKNQERQNTLVEIAELKAEFAASERQTEEAKRRMEMFSDSEAEQKRTEAAARYEAQDASAKIEELTCGMEQLKVRSQDLAKTKLDLEEKANQAQQKRRGFSSTIQDLEQKTKGSQKQLDEIRQVWTNLQMKLTELGYKQDSLKEKMQQSYSVDLEASLENVVEISPPQHSFLEEINQLKAKLEGMGPVNLVAIEENEQLQQRYSFLISQQEDLCNAQESLRKAIVQINRTAREIFAETFQKIQVSFKEYFRILFGGGDARLILLEENNILESGIEIV
;
A
#
# COMPACT_ATOMS: atom_id res chain seq x y z
N GLN A 1 11.35 124.65 61.06
CA GLN A 1 12.17 123.97 60.03
C GLN A 1 12.56 122.56 60.47
N LYS A 2 13.36 122.34 61.52
CA LYS A 2 13.78 120.98 61.97
C LYS A 2 12.66 119.95 62.23
N ASN A 3 11.51 120.36 62.76
CA ASN A 3 10.38 119.43 62.99
C ASN A 3 9.68 118.99 61.69
N GLN A 4 9.70 119.84 60.66
CA GLN A 4 9.03 119.58 59.39
C GLN A 4 9.89 118.70 58.48
N GLU A 5 11.22 118.89 58.52
CA GLU A 5 12.20 117.98 57.92
C GLU A 5 12.13 116.58 58.56
N ARG A 6 12.03 116.50 59.88
CA ARG A 6 11.87 115.22 60.59
C ARG A 6 10.55 114.52 60.24
N GLN A 7 9.45 115.27 60.08
CA GLN A 7 8.17 114.72 59.64
C GLN A 7 8.25 114.18 58.19
N ASN A 8 8.92 114.91 57.29
CA ASN A 8 9.13 114.47 55.90
C ASN A 8 10.00 113.21 55.82
N THR A 9 11.10 113.15 56.57
CA THR A 9 11.95 111.92 56.61
C THR A 9 11.20 110.71 57.20
N LEU A 10 10.27 110.92 58.13
CA LEU A 10 9.44 109.83 58.67
C LEU A 10 8.42 109.32 57.64
N VAL A 11 7.87 110.20 56.81
CA VAL A 11 6.98 109.83 55.70
C VAL A 11 7.76 109.09 54.62
N GLU A 12 8.94 109.57 54.21
CA GLU A 12 9.81 108.89 53.25
C GLU A 12 10.26 107.50 53.74
N ILE A 13 10.59 107.35 55.04
CA ILE A 13 10.91 106.05 55.63
C ILE A 13 9.69 105.11 55.63
N ALA A 14 8.49 105.64 55.86
CA ALA A 14 7.26 104.84 55.81
C ALA A 14 6.91 104.41 54.38
N GLU A 15 7.10 105.28 53.39
CA GLU A 15 6.95 104.98 51.96
C GLU A 15 7.95 103.93 51.50
N LEU A 16 9.25 104.11 51.80
CA LEU A 16 10.29 103.12 51.49
C LEU A 16 10.05 101.78 52.18
N LYS A 17 9.54 101.77 53.42
CA LYS A 17 9.15 100.53 54.10
C LYS A 17 7.95 99.85 53.45
N ALA A 18 6.97 100.62 52.97
CA ALA A 18 5.82 100.09 52.26
C ALA A 18 6.22 99.52 50.89
N GLU A 19 7.10 100.21 50.15
CA GLU A 19 7.69 99.73 48.90
C GLU A 19 8.54 98.47 49.09
N PHE A 20 9.36 98.42 50.15
CA PHE A 20 10.13 97.24 50.50
C PHE A 20 9.22 96.04 50.85
N ALA A 21 8.20 96.26 51.68
CA ALA A 21 7.23 95.20 52.01
C ALA A 21 6.40 94.75 50.79
N ALA A 22 6.11 95.65 49.85
CA ALA A 22 5.46 95.30 48.59
C ALA A 22 6.37 94.47 47.68
N SER A 23 7.65 94.84 47.58
CA SER A 23 8.68 94.08 46.84
C SER A 23 8.91 92.71 47.47
N GLU A 24 9.03 92.61 48.80
CA GLU A 24 9.15 91.32 49.51
C GLU A 24 7.96 90.41 49.21
N ARG A 25 6.72 90.91 49.30
CA ARG A 25 5.53 90.14 48.93
C ARG A 25 5.54 89.70 47.47
N GLN A 26 5.96 90.56 46.55
CA GLN A 26 6.10 90.19 45.14
C GLN A 26 7.16 89.10 44.95
N THR A 27 8.28 89.16 45.67
CA THR A 27 9.31 88.11 45.61
C THR A 27 8.83 86.79 46.22
N GLU A 28 8.06 86.80 47.31
CA GLU A 28 7.47 85.61 47.90
C GLU A 28 6.40 84.99 47.00
N GLU A 29 5.54 85.81 46.39
CA GLU A 29 4.57 85.34 45.40
C GLU A 29 5.25 84.76 44.16
N ALA A 30 6.32 85.41 43.67
CA ALA A 30 7.11 84.90 42.55
C ALA A 30 7.80 83.58 42.90
N LYS A 31 8.37 83.44 44.11
CA LYS A 31 8.95 82.18 44.59
C LYS A 31 7.91 81.06 44.66
N ARG A 32 6.73 81.32 45.24
CA ARG A 32 5.64 80.32 45.30
C ARG A 32 5.16 79.91 43.91
N ARG A 33 5.06 80.85 42.96
CA ARG A 33 4.76 80.51 41.56
C ARG A 33 5.86 79.65 40.94
N MET A 34 7.13 79.96 41.21
CA MET A 34 8.26 79.21 40.69
C MET A 34 8.31 77.78 41.25
N GLU A 35 8.00 77.59 42.53
CA GLU A 35 7.84 76.27 43.14
C GLU A 35 6.67 75.49 42.51
N MET A 36 5.50 76.12 42.34
CA MET A 36 4.36 75.50 41.66
C MET A 36 4.69 75.10 40.21
N PHE A 37 5.41 75.94 39.47
CA PHE A 37 5.84 75.62 38.11
C PHE A 37 6.85 74.46 38.08
N SER A 38 7.80 74.44 39.02
CA SER A 38 8.75 73.33 39.20
C SER A 38 8.02 72.00 39.46
N ASP A 39 7.05 72.01 40.38
CA ASP A 39 6.28 70.82 40.74
C ASP A 39 5.42 70.34 39.56
N SER A 40 4.78 71.26 38.85
CA SER A 40 4.03 70.95 37.63
C SER A 40 4.93 70.40 36.52
N GLU A 41 6.14 70.93 36.34
CA GLU A 41 7.10 70.43 35.35
C GLU A 41 7.61 69.03 35.71
N ALA A 42 7.82 68.77 37.02
CA ALA A 42 8.20 67.46 37.53
C ALA A 42 7.08 66.43 37.34
N GLU A 43 5.83 66.81 37.61
CA GLU A 43 4.66 65.95 37.39
C GLU A 43 4.46 65.65 35.90
N GLN A 44 4.61 66.65 35.05
CA GLN A 44 4.50 66.47 33.59
C GLN A 44 5.62 65.59 33.01
N LYS A 45 6.86 65.71 33.52
CA LYS A 45 7.95 64.79 33.16
C LYS A 45 7.66 63.34 33.58
N ARG A 46 7.03 63.13 34.74
CA ARG A 46 6.64 61.79 35.21
C ARG A 46 5.55 61.18 34.34
N THR A 47 4.51 61.95 34.00
CA THR A 47 3.43 61.46 33.13
C THR A 47 3.92 61.20 31.71
N GLU A 48 4.81 62.04 31.17
CA GLU A 48 5.42 61.79 29.87
C GLU A 48 6.31 60.54 29.87
N ALA A 49 7.09 60.32 30.92
CA ALA A 49 7.89 59.11 31.07
C ALA A 49 7.01 57.83 31.16
N ALA A 50 5.91 57.89 31.92
CA ALA A 50 4.95 56.79 32.01
C ALA A 50 4.30 56.49 30.65
N ALA A 51 3.84 57.53 29.94
CA ALA A 51 3.25 57.39 28.60
C ALA A 51 4.26 56.84 27.58
N ARG A 52 5.53 57.25 27.65
CA ARG A 52 6.59 56.69 26.80
C ARG A 52 6.85 55.21 27.09
N TYR A 53 6.84 54.81 28.36
CA TYR A 53 7.00 53.41 28.74
C TYR A 53 5.83 52.55 28.23
N GLU A 54 4.59 53.00 28.43
CA GLU A 54 3.41 52.31 27.91
C GLU A 54 3.41 52.21 26.39
N ALA A 55 3.82 53.27 25.68
CA ALA A 55 3.96 53.25 24.22
C ALA A 55 5.03 52.25 23.75
N GLN A 56 6.14 52.15 24.47
CA GLN A 56 7.21 51.20 24.15
C GLN A 56 6.76 49.75 24.39
N ASP A 57 6.06 49.48 25.50
CA ASP A 57 5.52 48.15 25.80
C ASP A 57 4.44 47.73 24.79
N ALA A 58 3.55 48.65 24.42
CA ALA A 58 2.56 48.43 23.36
C ALA A 58 3.22 48.15 22.01
N SER A 59 4.28 48.89 21.64
CA SER A 59 5.05 48.64 20.42
C SER A 59 5.68 47.26 20.41
N ALA A 60 6.31 46.84 21.52
CA ALA A 60 6.90 45.51 21.65
C ALA A 60 5.84 44.41 21.52
N LYS A 61 4.65 44.61 22.10
CA LYS A 61 3.53 43.67 21.97
C LYS A 61 3.01 43.57 20.54
N ILE A 62 2.92 44.70 19.83
CA ILE A 62 2.54 44.73 18.42
C ILE A 62 3.54 43.95 17.58
N GLU A 63 4.84 44.13 17.79
CA GLU A 63 5.89 43.40 17.06
C GLU A 63 5.79 41.88 17.32
N GLU A 64 5.60 41.47 18.58
CA GLU A 64 5.41 40.07 18.95
C GLU A 64 4.19 39.46 18.24
N LEU A 65 3.04 40.13 18.30
CA LEU A 65 1.81 39.69 17.64
C LEU A 65 1.96 39.62 16.13
N THR A 66 2.63 40.60 15.52
CA THR A 66 2.86 40.64 14.07
C THR A 66 3.75 39.48 13.63
N CYS A 67 4.80 39.18 14.39
CA CYS A 67 5.64 38.00 14.16
C CYS A 67 4.82 36.69 14.29
N GLY A 68 3.99 36.58 15.33
CA GLY A 68 3.10 35.43 15.52
C GLY A 68 2.11 35.25 14.38
N MET A 69 1.54 36.34 13.85
CA MET A 69 0.62 36.30 12.70
C MET A 69 1.33 35.81 11.43
N GLU A 70 2.56 36.26 11.16
CA GLU A 70 3.29 35.81 9.97
C GLU A 70 3.67 34.33 10.09
N GLN A 71 4.07 33.86 11.29
CA GLN A 71 4.33 32.43 11.53
C GLN A 71 3.06 31.58 11.33
N LEU A 72 1.91 32.01 11.84
CA LEU A 72 0.64 31.31 11.66
C LEU A 72 0.22 31.27 10.18
N LYS A 73 0.49 32.33 9.43
CA LYS A 73 0.19 32.42 8.00
C LYS A 73 1.05 31.45 7.18
N VAL A 74 2.36 31.38 7.44
CA VAL A 74 3.24 30.39 6.80
C VAL A 74 2.79 28.97 7.13
N ARG A 75 2.51 28.68 8.40
CA ARG A 75 2.04 27.35 8.82
C ARG A 75 0.70 26.97 8.18
N SER A 76 -0.21 27.92 8.03
CA SER A 76 -1.49 27.72 7.33
C SER A 76 -1.27 27.39 5.84
N GLN A 77 -0.35 28.06 5.17
CA GLN A 77 0.00 27.78 3.78
C GLN A 77 0.63 26.39 3.61
N ASP A 78 1.51 25.97 4.52
CA ASP A 78 2.11 24.64 4.48
C ASP A 78 1.09 23.53 4.79
N LEU A 79 0.17 23.78 5.73
CA LEU A 79 -0.99 22.90 5.97
C LEU A 79 -1.90 22.78 4.75
N ALA A 80 -2.12 23.88 4.02
CA ALA A 80 -2.91 23.84 2.79
C ALA A 80 -2.23 23.01 1.68
N LYS A 81 -0.90 23.16 1.50
CA LYS A 81 -0.13 22.35 0.54
C LYS A 81 -0.16 20.87 0.89
N THR A 82 0.13 20.53 2.14
CA THR A 82 0.12 19.13 2.59
C THR A 82 -1.26 18.50 2.50
N LYS A 83 -2.33 19.27 2.74
CA LYS A 83 -3.71 18.80 2.52
C LYS A 83 -3.97 18.47 1.05
N LEU A 84 -3.57 19.33 0.12
CA LEU A 84 -3.75 19.08 -1.32
C LEU A 84 -2.99 17.82 -1.77
N ASP A 85 -1.73 17.65 -1.33
CA ASP A 85 -0.93 16.46 -1.66
C ASP A 85 -1.58 15.17 -1.12
N LEU A 86 -2.16 15.23 0.08
CA LEU A 86 -2.86 14.09 0.68
C LEU A 86 -4.16 13.77 -0.06
N GLU A 87 -4.93 14.78 -0.47
CA GLU A 87 -6.13 14.62 -1.28
C GLU A 87 -5.82 14.01 -2.65
N GLU A 88 -4.72 14.42 -3.28
CA GLU A 88 -4.27 13.84 -4.56
C GLU A 88 -3.87 12.37 -4.40
N LYS A 89 -3.07 12.04 -3.37
CA LYS A 89 -2.68 10.65 -3.06
C LYS A 89 -3.91 9.78 -2.75
N ALA A 90 -4.88 10.31 -2.02
CA ALA A 90 -6.13 9.61 -1.71
C ALA A 90 -6.94 9.33 -2.98
N ASN A 91 -7.05 10.31 -3.89
CA ASN A 91 -7.73 10.15 -5.17
C ASN A 91 -7.03 9.10 -6.07
N GLN A 92 -5.71 9.13 -6.15
CA GLN A 92 -4.93 8.13 -6.91
C GLN A 92 -5.13 6.72 -6.33
N ALA A 93 -5.11 6.56 -5.01
CA ALA A 93 -5.38 5.29 -4.35
C ALA A 93 -6.82 4.81 -4.61
N GLN A 94 -7.80 5.72 -4.59
CA GLN A 94 -9.19 5.39 -4.89
C GLN A 94 -9.38 4.97 -6.35
N GLN A 95 -8.72 5.62 -7.30
CA GLN A 95 -8.74 5.23 -8.72
C GLN A 95 -8.14 3.84 -8.93
N LYS A 96 -6.97 3.56 -8.34
CA LYS A 96 -6.36 2.22 -8.38
C LYS A 96 -7.28 1.16 -7.79
N ARG A 97 -7.92 1.46 -6.65
CA ARG A 97 -8.89 0.54 -6.02
C ARG A 97 -10.09 0.26 -6.92
N ARG A 98 -10.64 1.27 -7.60
CA ARG A 98 -11.73 1.07 -8.57
C ARG A 98 -11.29 0.20 -9.75
N GLY A 99 -10.09 0.42 -10.29
CA GLY A 99 -9.52 -0.41 -11.35
C GLY A 99 -9.34 -1.87 -10.94
N PHE A 100 -8.79 -2.11 -9.74
CA PHE A 100 -8.69 -3.49 -9.23
C PHE A 100 -10.07 -4.13 -9.00
N SER A 101 -11.04 -3.37 -8.47
CA SER A 101 -12.40 -3.86 -8.28
C SER A 101 -13.07 -4.28 -9.58
N SER A 102 -12.89 -3.52 -10.68
CA SER A 102 -13.45 -3.91 -11.98
C SER A 102 -12.74 -5.16 -12.52
N THR A 103 -11.41 -5.26 -12.40
CA THR A 103 -10.69 -6.46 -12.84
C THR A 103 -11.10 -7.71 -12.07
N ILE A 104 -11.37 -7.59 -10.77
CA ILE A 104 -11.87 -8.71 -9.95
C ILE A 104 -13.25 -9.12 -10.43
N GLN A 105 -14.15 -8.16 -10.69
CA GLN A 105 -15.50 -8.45 -11.18
C GLN A 105 -15.46 -9.17 -12.55
N ASP A 106 -14.57 -8.75 -13.45
CA ASP A 106 -14.39 -9.41 -14.76
C ASP A 106 -13.86 -10.84 -14.61
N LEU A 107 -12.89 -11.06 -13.72
CA LEU A 107 -12.33 -12.39 -13.44
C LEU A 107 -13.36 -13.31 -12.77
N GLU A 108 -14.20 -12.79 -11.87
CA GLU A 108 -15.30 -13.53 -11.28
C GLU A 108 -16.34 -13.94 -12.31
N GLN A 109 -16.68 -13.05 -13.25
CA GLN A 109 -17.60 -13.37 -14.35
C GLN A 109 -17.02 -14.46 -15.26
N LYS A 110 -15.73 -14.35 -15.64
CA LYS A 110 -15.04 -15.39 -16.42
C LYS A 110 -15.04 -16.73 -15.70
N THR A 111 -14.68 -16.74 -14.41
CA THR A 111 -14.68 -17.95 -13.59
C THR A 111 -16.07 -18.58 -13.51
N LYS A 112 -17.11 -17.79 -13.30
CA LYS A 112 -18.50 -18.28 -13.31
C LYS A 112 -18.91 -18.83 -14.67
N GLY A 113 -18.46 -18.21 -15.77
CA GLY A 113 -18.67 -18.71 -17.13
C GLY A 113 -18.04 -20.08 -17.36
N SER A 114 -16.75 -20.22 -17.02
CA SER A 114 -16.03 -21.50 -17.14
C SER A 114 -16.62 -22.59 -16.23
N GLN A 115 -17.08 -22.23 -15.02
CA GLN A 115 -17.74 -23.18 -14.13
C GLN A 115 -19.03 -23.73 -14.74
N LYS A 116 -19.86 -22.87 -15.37
CA LYS A 116 -21.07 -23.31 -16.07
C LYS A 116 -20.75 -24.26 -17.21
N GLN A 117 -19.74 -23.95 -18.02
CA GLN A 117 -19.30 -24.83 -19.12
C GLN A 117 -18.82 -26.19 -18.59
N LEU A 118 -18.09 -26.22 -17.48
CA LEU A 118 -17.68 -27.48 -16.84
C LEU A 118 -18.89 -28.29 -16.36
N ASP A 119 -19.89 -27.64 -15.77
CA ASP A 119 -21.10 -28.31 -15.30
C ASP A 119 -21.94 -28.85 -16.47
N GLU A 120 -22.03 -28.14 -17.59
CA GLU A 120 -22.65 -28.61 -18.84
C GLU A 120 -21.94 -29.85 -19.38
N ILE A 121 -20.60 -29.81 -19.50
CA ILE A 121 -19.81 -30.96 -19.96
C ILE A 121 -19.98 -32.16 -19.04
N ARG A 122 -19.99 -31.95 -17.71
CA ARG A 122 -20.24 -33.01 -16.72
C ARG A 122 -21.61 -33.65 -16.88
N GLN A 123 -22.65 -32.85 -17.14
CA GLN A 123 -23.99 -33.38 -17.41
C GLN A 123 -24.02 -34.24 -18.67
N VAL A 124 -23.39 -33.76 -19.76
CA VAL A 124 -23.28 -34.53 -21.02
C VAL A 124 -22.53 -35.84 -20.81
N TRP A 125 -21.40 -35.80 -20.10
CA TRP A 125 -20.62 -36.99 -19.76
C TRP A 125 -21.43 -38.00 -18.94
N THR A 126 -22.16 -37.52 -17.93
CA THR A 126 -23.02 -38.39 -17.09
C THR A 126 -24.12 -39.05 -17.93
N ASN A 127 -24.73 -38.31 -18.85
CA ASN A 127 -25.74 -38.84 -19.76
C ASN A 127 -25.16 -39.88 -20.73
N LEU A 128 -23.97 -39.65 -21.27
CA LEU A 128 -23.25 -40.61 -22.12
C LEU A 128 -22.90 -41.89 -21.34
N GLN A 129 -22.43 -41.74 -20.10
CA GLN A 129 -22.13 -42.88 -19.24
C GLN A 129 -23.37 -43.73 -18.96
N MET A 130 -24.51 -43.10 -18.65
CA MET A 130 -25.79 -43.82 -18.50
C MET A 130 -26.17 -44.58 -19.78
N LYS A 131 -26.06 -43.96 -20.96
CA LYS A 131 -26.32 -44.63 -22.25
C LYS A 131 -25.40 -45.81 -22.50
N LEU A 132 -24.11 -45.68 -22.17
CA LEU A 132 -23.13 -46.76 -22.33
C LEU A 132 -23.49 -47.94 -21.42
N THR A 133 -23.86 -47.67 -20.16
CA THR A 133 -24.35 -48.73 -19.26
C THR A 133 -25.63 -49.38 -19.77
N GLU A 134 -26.58 -48.61 -20.33
CA GLU A 134 -27.81 -49.15 -20.90
C GLU A 134 -27.55 -50.03 -22.13
N LEU A 135 -26.63 -49.63 -23.00
CA LEU A 135 -26.21 -50.42 -24.16
C LEU A 135 -25.48 -51.70 -23.74
N GLY A 136 -24.64 -51.64 -22.70
CA GLY A 136 -24.02 -52.82 -22.10
C GLY A 136 -25.07 -53.82 -21.60
N TYR A 137 -26.05 -53.37 -20.82
CA TYR A 137 -27.16 -54.24 -20.37
C TYR A 137 -27.96 -54.82 -21.54
N LYS A 138 -28.21 -54.04 -22.60
CA LYS A 138 -28.88 -54.53 -23.82
C LYS A 138 -28.05 -55.60 -24.54
N GLN A 139 -26.75 -55.41 -24.64
CA GLN A 139 -25.83 -56.38 -25.25
C GLN A 139 -25.81 -57.69 -24.45
N ASP A 140 -25.68 -57.60 -23.13
CA ASP A 140 -25.67 -58.78 -22.25
C ASP A 140 -27.00 -59.52 -22.30
N SER A 141 -28.13 -58.81 -22.27
CA SER A 141 -29.45 -59.43 -22.43
C SER A 141 -29.63 -60.10 -23.80
N LEU A 142 -29.07 -59.53 -24.87
CA LEU A 142 -29.11 -60.14 -26.20
C LEU A 142 -28.26 -61.42 -26.24
N LYS A 143 -27.05 -61.38 -25.66
CA LYS A 143 -26.18 -62.56 -25.52
C LYS A 143 -26.88 -63.67 -24.75
N GLU A 144 -27.47 -63.37 -23.59
CA GLU A 144 -28.23 -64.33 -22.79
C GLU A 144 -29.41 -64.93 -23.57
N LYS A 145 -30.20 -64.11 -24.28
CA LYS A 145 -31.32 -64.60 -25.10
C LYS A 145 -30.87 -65.51 -26.24
N MET A 146 -29.77 -65.19 -26.92
CA MET A 146 -29.24 -66.02 -28.00
C MET A 146 -28.71 -67.35 -27.48
N GLN A 147 -28.02 -67.34 -26.33
CA GLN A 147 -27.53 -68.55 -25.67
C GLN A 147 -28.69 -69.45 -25.21
N GLN A 148 -29.74 -68.88 -24.60
CA GLN A 148 -30.90 -69.63 -24.11
C GLN A 148 -31.81 -70.17 -25.23
N SER A 149 -32.03 -69.38 -26.29
CA SER A 149 -33.01 -69.74 -27.34
C SER A 149 -32.41 -70.57 -28.47
N TYR A 150 -31.11 -70.43 -28.74
CA TYR A 150 -30.49 -71.05 -29.91
C TYR A 150 -29.33 -72.00 -29.58
N SER A 151 -28.85 -72.06 -28.33
CA SER A 151 -27.65 -72.85 -27.95
C SER A 151 -26.43 -72.59 -28.86
N VAL A 152 -26.37 -71.41 -29.49
CA VAL A 152 -25.27 -70.96 -30.33
C VAL A 152 -24.42 -70.01 -29.50
N ASP A 153 -23.14 -70.34 -29.40
CA ASP A 153 -22.13 -69.45 -28.81
C ASP A 153 -21.66 -68.48 -29.90
N LEU A 154 -21.95 -67.19 -29.72
CA LEU A 154 -21.76 -66.17 -30.76
C LEU A 154 -20.28 -65.96 -31.10
N GLU A 155 -19.39 -66.19 -30.13
CA GLU A 155 -17.94 -66.06 -30.30
C GLU A 155 -17.37 -67.18 -31.18
N ALA A 156 -17.92 -68.40 -31.13
CA ALA A 156 -17.43 -69.55 -31.91
C ALA A 156 -17.87 -69.56 -33.38
N SER A 157 -18.92 -68.81 -33.72
CA SER A 157 -19.51 -68.82 -35.08
C SER A 157 -18.86 -67.80 -36.04
N LEU A 158 -18.05 -66.87 -35.55
CA LEU A 158 -17.36 -65.88 -36.38
C LEU A 158 -16.04 -66.40 -37.00
N GLU A 159 -15.50 -67.52 -36.51
CA GLU A 159 -14.23 -68.08 -36.98
C GLU A 159 -14.35 -69.00 -38.21
N ASN A 160 -15.55 -69.48 -38.57
CA ASN A 160 -15.74 -70.45 -39.66
C ASN A 160 -16.52 -69.86 -40.83
N VAL A 161 -15.83 -69.12 -41.71
CA VAL A 161 -16.34 -68.77 -43.04
C VAL A 161 -15.50 -69.48 -44.10
N VAL A 162 -16.08 -70.54 -44.68
CA VAL A 162 -15.47 -71.35 -45.75
C VAL A 162 -15.61 -70.65 -47.10
N GLU A 163 -14.51 -70.50 -47.83
CA GLU A 163 -14.42 -69.98 -49.20
C GLU A 163 -14.97 -70.98 -50.23
N ILE A 164 -15.87 -70.54 -51.11
CA ILE A 164 -16.17 -71.18 -52.40
C ILE A 164 -16.45 -70.11 -53.46
N SER A 165 -15.78 -70.20 -54.62
CA SER A 165 -16.22 -69.66 -55.93
C SER A 165 -15.44 -70.40 -57.05
N PRO A 166 -15.79 -70.42 -58.37
CA PRO A 166 -16.84 -69.68 -59.12
C PRO A 166 -17.62 -70.53 -60.19
N PRO A 167 -18.65 -69.99 -60.91
CA PRO A 167 -18.40 -69.36 -62.23
C PRO A 167 -19.38 -68.24 -62.67
N GLN A 168 -18.86 -67.30 -63.47
CA GLN A 168 -19.58 -66.28 -64.29
C GLN A 168 -20.31 -65.12 -63.58
N HIS A 169 -20.42 -65.14 -62.24
CA HIS A 169 -20.79 -63.98 -61.41
C HIS A 169 -19.63 -63.03 -61.07
N SER A 170 -18.40 -63.35 -61.49
CA SER A 170 -17.15 -62.72 -61.01
C SER A 170 -17.09 -61.19 -61.10
N PHE A 171 -17.73 -60.55 -62.08
CA PHE A 171 -17.77 -59.09 -62.15
C PHE A 171 -18.81 -58.47 -61.20
N LEU A 172 -19.95 -59.13 -61.00
CA LEU A 172 -20.93 -58.70 -60.00
C LEU A 172 -20.41 -58.97 -58.59
N GLU A 173 -19.67 -60.06 -58.40
CA GLU A 173 -18.94 -60.35 -57.17
C GLU A 173 -17.80 -59.36 -56.94
N GLU A 174 -16.97 -59.03 -57.93
CA GLU A 174 -15.95 -57.99 -57.80
C GLU A 174 -16.56 -56.61 -57.54
N ILE A 175 -17.68 -56.27 -58.19
CA ILE A 175 -18.41 -55.02 -57.96
C ILE A 175 -19.03 -54.99 -56.56
N ASN A 176 -19.62 -56.10 -56.11
CA ASN A 176 -20.15 -56.21 -54.75
C ASN A 176 -19.02 -56.29 -53.73
N GLN A 177 -17.85 -56.85 -54.04
CA GLN A 177 -16.65 -56.84 -53.20
C GLN A 177 -16.01 -55.46 -53.13
N LEU A 178 -16.00 -54.70 -54.23
CA LEU A 178 -15.54 -53.32 -54.26
C LEU A 178 -16.53 -52.40 -53.54
N LYS A 179 -17.85 -52.61 -53.70
CA LYS A 179 -18.89 -51.93 -52.92
C LYS A 179 -18.85 -52.31 -51.44
N ALA A 180 -18.61 -53.57 -51.11
CA ALA A 180 -18.42 -54.02 -49.74
C ALA A 180 -17.08 -53.56 -49.15
N LYS A 181 -16.02 -53.37 -49.95
CA LYS A 181 -14.79 -52.69 -49.52
C LYS A 181 -15.03 -51.19 -49.33
N LEU A 182 -15.87 -50.56 -50.14
CA LEU A 182 -16.25 -49.15 -50.02
C LEU A 182 -17.18 -48.92 -48.81
N GLU A 183 -18.11 -49.85 -48.54
CA GLU A 183 -18.96 -49.88 -47.34
C GLU A 183 -18.16 -50.31 -46.10
N GLY A 184 -17.16 -51.19 -46.27
CA GLY A 184 -16.26 -51.67 -45.22
C GLY A 184 -15.13 -50.69 -44.88
N MET A 185 -14.84 -49.73 -45.75
CA MET A 185 -14.09 -48.51 -45.39
C MET A 185 -14.89 -47.62 -44.43
N GLY A 186 -16.19 -47.89 -44.26
CA GLY A 186 -17.11 -47.11 -43.46
C GLY A 186 -17.41 -45.74 -44.09
N PRO A 187 -18.51 -45.07 -43.68
CA PRO A 187 -18.68 -43.66 -44.03
C PRO A 187 -17.41 -42.89 -43.65
N VAL A 188 -17.03 -41.89 -44.46
CA VAL A 188 -15.92 -40.95 -44.15
C VAL A 188 -15.96 -40.70 -42.65
N ASN A 189 -14.90 -41.11 -41.94
CA ASN A 189 -14.90 -41.13 -40.49
C ASN A 189 -15.00 -39.69 -39.98
N LEU A 190 -16.22 -39.16 -39.88
CA LEU A 190 -16.52 -37.86 -39.31
C LEU A 190 -16.13 -37.84 -37.83
N VAL A 191 -16.07 -39.01 -37.19
CA VAL A 191 -15.52 -39.19 -35.84
C VAL A 191 -14.01 -38.92 -35.85
N ALA A 192 -13.27 -39.07 -36.95
CA ALA A 192 -11.85 -38.70 -37.00
C ALA A 192 -11.64 -37.18 -36.94
N ILE A 193 -12.60 -36.39 -37.44
CA ILE A 193 -12.57 -34.93 -37.31
C ILE A 193 -12.88 -34.54 -35.87
N GLU A 194 -13.92 -35.15 -35.27
CA GLU A 194 -14.26 -34.94 -33.85
C GLU A 194 -13.15 -35.43 -32.90
N GLU A 195 -12.51 -36.57 -33.18
CA GLU A 195 -11.37 -37.11 -32.45
C GLU A 195 -10.16 -36.18 -32.56
N ASN A 196 -9.90 -35.62 -33.74
CA ASN A 196 -8.83 -34.64 -33.92
C ASN A 196 -9.11 -33.35 -33.15
N GLU A 197 -10.35 -32.85 -33.17
CA GLU A 197 -10.75 -31.69 -32.36
C GLU A 197 -10.62 -31.97 -30.85
N GLN A 198 -11.06 -33.15 -30.39
CA GLN A 198 -10.88 -33.58 -29.00
C GLN A 198 -9.40 -33.72 -28.62
N LEU A 199 -8.57 -34.24 -29.53
CA LEU A 199 -7.13 -34.39 -29.32
C LEU A 199 -6.46 -33.01 -29.27
N GLN A 200 -6.86 -32.06 -30.13
CA GLN A 200 -6.39 -30.68 -30.10
C GLN A 200 -6.82 -29.96 -28.81
N GLN A 201 -8.05 -30.15 -28.34
CA GLN A 201 -8.52 -29.59 -27.06
C GLN A 201 -7.75 -30.18 -25.87
N ARG A 202 -7.48 -31.48 -25.88
CA ARG A 202 -6.66 -32.13 -24.86
C ARG A 202 -5.21 -31.64 -24.90
N TYR A 203 -4.67 -31.45 -26.09
CA TYR A 203 -3.32 -30.94 -26.29
C TYR A 203 -3.19 -29.49 -25.79
N SER A 204 -4.13 -28.61 -26.15
CA SER A 204 -4.14 -27.22 -25.69
C SER A 204 -4.30 -27.13 -24.17
N PHE A 205 -5.15 -27.98 -23.59
CA PHE A 205 -5.30 -28.09 -22.13
C PHE A 205 -4.02 -28.56 -21.43
N LEU A 206 -3.35 -29.59 -21.98
CA LEU A 206 -2.09 -30.08 -21.42
C LEU A 206 -0.96 -29.04 -21.53
N ILE A 207 -0.92 -28.28 -22.63
CA ILE A 207 0.02 -27.15 -22.76
C ILE A 207 -0.27 -26.07 -21.72
N SER A 208 -1.53 -25.66 -21.54
CA SER A 208 -1.85 -24.64 -20.54
C SER A 208 -1.50 -25.10 -19.13
N GLN A 209 -1.73 -26.38 -18.80
CA GLN A 209 -1.32 -26.94 -17.51
C GLN A 209 0.21 -26.98 -17.36
N GLN A 210 0.94 -27.28 -18.42
CA GLN A 210 2.41 -27.25 -18.39
C GLN A 210 2.94 -25.82 -18.16
N GLU A 211 2.38 -24.83 -18.84
CA GLU A 211 2.73 -23.42 -18.65
C GLU A 211 2.44 -22.96 -17.23
N ASP A 212 1.27 -23.30 -16.68
CA ASP A 212 0.90 -22.98 -15.29
C ASP A 212 1.87 -23.61 -14.27
N LEU A 213 2.26 -24.88 -14.48
CA LEU A 213 3.25 -25.55 -13.63
C LEU A 213 4.64 -24.88 -13.72
N CYS A 214 5.05 -24.47 -14.93
CA CYS A 214 6.31 -23.76 -15.13
C CYS A 214 6.29 -22.40 -14.41
N ASN A 215 5.20 -21.65 -14.55
CA ASN A 215 5.00 -20.36 -13.87
C ASN A 215 4.96 -20.49 -12.35
N ALA A 216 4.31 -21.54 -11.83
CA ALA A 216 4.29 -21.86 -10.41
C ALA A 216 5.69 -22.19 -9.89
N GLN A 217 6.47 -22.98 -10.63
CA GLN A 217 7.85 -23.30 -10.29
C GLN A 217 8.73 -22.05 -10.22
N GLU A 218 8.65 -21.16 -11.21
CA GLU A 218 9.39 -19.90 -11.20
C GLU A 218 9.01 -19.01 -10.01
N SER A 219 7.71 -18.93 -9.72
CA SER A 219 7.18 -18.15 -8.60
C SER A 219 7.69 -18.67 -7.26
N LEU A 220 7.70 -20.00 -7.07
CA LEU A 220 8.27 -20.64 -5.90
C LEU A 220 9.78 -20.37 -5.77
N ARG A 221 10.53 -20.45 -6.88
CA ARG A 221 11.97 -20.10 -6.88
C ARG A 221 12.21 -18.65 -6.47
N LYS A 222 11.43 -17.70 -6.99
CA LYS A 222 11.51 -16.28 -6.63
C LYS A 222 11.21 -16.07 -5.15
N ALA A 223 10.18 -16.74 -4.62
CA ALA A 223 9.83 -16.67 -3.20
C ALA A 223 10.97 -17.20 -2.31
N ILE A 224 11.59 -18.33 -2.66
CA ILE A 224 12.74 -18.90 -1.93
C ILE A 224 13.92 -17.91 -1.92
N VAL A 225 14.24 -17.31 -3.07
CA VAL A 225 15.33 -16.32 -3.15
C VAL A 225 15.05 -15.10 -2.27
N GLN A 226 13.81 -14.62 -2.26
CA GLN A 226 13.42 -13.49 -1.42
C GLN A 226 13.49 -13.84 0.07
N ILE A 227 13.00 -15.02 0.47
CA ILE A 227 13.07 -15.51 1.86
C ILE A 227 14.53 -15.60 2.30
N ASN A 228 15.39 -16.22 1.49
CA ASN A 228 16.81 -16.36 1.80
C ASN A 228 17.53 -15.01 1.91
N ARG A 229 17.19 -14.04 1.06
CA ARG A 229 17.76 -12.68 1.15
C ARG A 229 17.37 -12.01 2.46
N THR A 230 16.08 -12.00 2.79
CA THR A 230 15.58 -11.39 4.03
C THR A 230 16.15 -12.10 5.26
N ALA A 231 16.25 -13.43 5.23
CA ALA A 231 16.84 -14.20 6.32
C ALA A 231 18.32 -13.85 6.53
N ARG A 232 19.11 -13.69 5.45
CA ARG A 232 20.52 -13.25 5.53
C ARG A 232 20.65 -11.85 6.12
N GLU A 233 19.81 -10.91 5.72
CA GLU A 233 19.82 -9.54 6.24
C GLU A 233 19.53 -9.52 7.75
N ILE A 234 18.49 -10.22 8.19
CA ILE A 234 18.11 -10.33 9.60
C ILE A 234 19.21 -11.03 10.41
N PHE A 235 19.76 -12.14 9.90
CA PHE A 235 20.84 -12.87 10.58
C PHE A 235 22.09 -11.99 10.71
N ALA A 236 22.50 -11.28 9.66
CA ALA A 236 23.69 -10.42 9.71
C ALA A 236 23.52 -9.28 10.74
N GLU A 237 22.35 -8.63 10.76
CA GLU A 237 22.06 -7.57 11.72
C GLU A 237 22.07 -8.10 13.17
N THR A 238 21.43 -9.25 13.40
CA THR A 238 21.39 -9.86 14.73
C THR A 238 22.74 -10.39 15.18
N PHE A 239 23.52 -10.99 14.29
CA PHE A 239 24.86 -11.48 14.59
C PHE A 239 25.81 -10.34 14.97
N GLN A 240 25.75 -9.20 14.26
CA GLN A 240 26.54 -8.01 14.63
C GLN A 240 26.20 -7.50 16.03
N LYS A 241 24.90 -7.42 16.37
CA LYS A 241 24.46 -7.03 17.72
C LYS A 241 25.00 -8.00 18.78
N ILE A 242 24.91 -9.30 18.54
CA ILE A 242 25.44 -10.33 19.44
C ILE A 242 26.96 -10.20 19.57
N GLN A 243 27.69 -9.95 18.48
CA GLN A 243 29.15 -9.81 18.50
C GLN A 243 29.61 -8.64 19.38
N VAL A 244 28.92 -7.50 19.31
CA VAL A 244 29.21 -6.32 20.14
C VAL A 244 28.95 -6.64 21.62
N SER A 245 27.76 -7.16 21.94
CA SER A 245 27.41 -7.49 23.32
C SER A 245 28.30 -8.60 23.90
N PHE A 246 28.66 -9.62 23.11
CA PHE A 246 29.54 -10.71 23.53
C PHE A 246 30.90 -10.17 23.96
N LYS A 247 31.49 -9.24 23.19
CA LYS A 247 32.78 -8.62 23.53
C LYS A 247 32.72 -7.83 24.84
N GLU A 248 31.63 -7.10 25.09
CA GLU A 248 31.43 -6.36 26.34
C GLU A 248 31.31 -7.31 27.54
N TYR A 249 30.45 -8.33 27.45
CA TYR A 249 30.26 -9.30 28.52
C TYR A 249 31.52 -10.12 28.81
N PHE A 250 32.26 -10.52 27.76
CA PHE A 250 33.50 -11.29 27.94
C PHE A 250 34.54 -10.52 28.75
N ARG A 251 34.72 -9.22 28.48
CA ARG A 251 35.65 -8.38 29.26
C ARG A 251 35.28 -8.27 30.73
N ILE A 252 33.98 -8.17 31.03
CA ILE A 252 33.47 -8.09 32.40
C ILE A 252 33.70 -9.41 33.14
N LEU A 253 33.43 -10.55 32.50
CA LEU A 253 33.52 -11.88 33.10
C LEU A 253 34.96 -12.33 33.38
N PHE A 254 35.90 -11.99 32.50
CA PHE A 254 37.28 -12.49 32.58
C PHE A 254 38.30 -11.45 33.09
N GLY A 255 37.85 -10.25 33.50
CA GLY A 255 38.71 -9.25 34.15
C GLY A 255 39.78 -8.63 33.23
N GLY A 256 39.65 -8.82 31.91
CA GLY A 256 40.62 -8.39 30.88
C GLY A 256 40.82 -9.46 29.80
N GLY A 257 40.94 -9.05 28.52
CA GLY A 257 41.04 -9.93 27.35
C GLY A 257 40.29 -9.37 26.11
N ASP A 258 40.53 -9.91 24.92
CA ASP A 258 39.73 -9.64 23.72
C ASP A 258 39.26 -10.98 23.15
N ALA A 259 37.95 -11.14 23.01
CA ALA A 259 37.34 -12.31 22.37
C ALA A 259 36.36 -11.83 21.30
N ARG A 260 36.30 -12.54 20.17
CA ARG A 260 35.46 -12.17 19.02
C ARG A 260 34.75 -13.40 18.47
N LEU A 261 33.48 -13.19 18.09
CA LEU A 261 32.73 -14.16 17.29
C LEU A 261 33.05 -13.95 15.81
N ILE A 262 33.40 -15.01 15.11
CA ILE A 262 33.70 -15.02 13.67
C ILE A 262 32.84 -16.09 12.99
N LEU A 263 32.35 -15.78 11.79
CA LEU A 263 31.67 -16.75 10.93
C LEU A 263 32.71 -17.50 10.10
N LEU A 264 32.63 -18.83 10.07
CA LEU A 264 33.55 -19.68 9.31
C LEU A 264 33.42 -19.47 7.79
N GLU A 265 32.20 -19.23 7.30
CA GLU A 265 31.90 -19.02 5.88
C GLU A 265 31.11 -17.74 5.64
N GLU A 266 31.79 -16.67 5.19
CA GLU A 266 31.16 -15.38 4.89
C GLU A 266 30.18 -15.43 3.70
N ASN A 267 30.34 -16.42 2.80
CA ASN A 267 29.50 -16.56 1.61
C ASN A 267 28.15 -17.26 1.88
N ASN A 268 28.04 -18.01 2.99
CA ASN A 268 26.82 -18.75 3.35
C ASN A 268 26.49 -18.59 4.83
N ILE A 269 26.22 -17.34 5.21
CA ILE A 269 25.97 -16.90 6.58
C ILE A 269 24.87 -17.75 7.29
N LEU A 270 23.88 -18.27 6.56
CA LEU A 270 22.77 -19.04 7.15
C LEU A 270 23.15 -20.48 7.55
N GLU A 271 24.18 -21.06 6.92
CA GLU A 271 24.64 -22.43 7.19
C GLU A 271 26.04 -22.45 7.82
N SER A 272 26.69 -21.29 7.94
CA SER A 272 28.02 -21.14 8.53
C SER A 272 28.00 -21.45 10.03
N GLY A 273 29.02 -22.20 10.48
CA GLY A 273 29.32 -22.31 11.91
C GLY A 273 29.88 -21.00 12.49
N ILE A 274 29.84 -20.89 13.82
CA ILE A 274 30.36 -19.76 14.60
C ILE A 274 31.59 -20.22 15.38
N GLU A 275 32.68 -19.49 15.30
CA GLU A 275 33.91 -19.72 16.06
C GLU A 275 34.16 -18.57 17.04
N ILE A 276 34.76 -18.89 18.20
CA ILE A 276 35.15 -17.92 19.23
C ILE A 276 36.67 -17.87 19.26
N VAL A 277 37.25 -16.70 18.99
CA VAL A 277 38.70 -16.43 19.02
C VAL A 277 39.04 -15.44 20.11
#